data_AF-A0A945IE16-F1
#
_entry.id   AF-A0A945IE16-F1
#
_cell.length_a   1.000
_cell.length_b   1.000
_cell.length_c   1.000
_cell.angle_alpha   90.00
_cell.angle_beta   90.00
_cell.angle_gamma   90.00
#
_symmetry.space_group_name_H-M   'P 1'
#
loop_
_entity.id
_entity.type
_entity.pdbx_description
1 polymer ?
#
loop_
_entity_poly.entity_id
_entity_poly.type
_entity_poly.pdbx_seq_one_letter_code
_entity_poly.pdbx_strand_id
1 'polypeptide(L)' 'KDDIAYREIDVSKEPEKWVEVERLSGGDKITPVMVTASGEVEIGYKGIGCNYG' A
#
# COMPACT_ATOMS: atom_id res chain seq x y z
N LYS A 1 8.54 3.01 -19.35
CA LYS A 1 8.54 2.53 -17.96
C LYS A 1 9.02 3.72 -17.16
N ASP A 2 8.11 4.39 -16.49
CA ASP A 2 8.48 5.54 -15.67
C ASP A 2 9.10 4.96 -14.40
N ASP A 3 10.43 5.02 -14.30
CA ASP A 3 11.18 4.60 -13.10
C ASP A 3 10.89 5.60 -11.98
N ILE A 4 9.69 5.53 -11.41
CA ILE A 4 9.31 6.32 -10.26
C ILE A 4 10.07 5.76 -9.05
N ALA A 5 10.87 6.61 -8.42
CA ALA A 5 11.56 6.23 -7.19
C ALA A 5 10.53 6.10 -6.05
N TYR A 6 10.48 4.92 -5.44
CA TYR A 6 9.68 4.66 -4.25
C TYR A 6 10.49 3.83 -3.24
N ARG A 7 10.07 3.87 -1.98
CA ARG A 7 10.61 3.01 -0.93
C ARG A 7 9.61 1.92 -0.62
N GLU A 8 9.97 0.68 -0.91
CA GLU A 8 9.19 -0.48 -0.53
C GLU A 8 9.41 -0.82 0.94
N ILE A 9 8.33 -1.22 1.62
CA ILE A 9 8.37 -1.71 3.00
C ILE A 9 7.75 -3.10 3.00
N ASP A 10 8.57 -4.10 3.30
CA ASP A 10 8.10 -5.47 3.48
C ASP A 10 7.68 -5.67 4.94
N VAL A 11 6.37 -5.55 5.19
CA VAL A 11 5.78 -5.70 6.53
C VAL A 11 5.90 -7.11 7.11
N SER A 12 6.32 -8.11 6.32
CA SER A 12 6.69 -9.43 6.85
C SER A 12 8.05 -9.41 7.55
N LYS A 13 8.94 -8.49 7.15
CA LYS A 13 10.25 -8.26 7.75
C LYS A 13 10.23 -7.14 8.81
N GLU A 14 9.34 -6.17 8.65
CA GLU A 14 9.13 -5.04 9.57
C GLU A 14 7.71 -5.09 10.16
N PRO A 15 7.41 -6.05 11.06
CA PRO A 15 6.05 -6.27 11.58
C PRO A 15 5.47 -5.06 12.36
N GLU A 16 6.32 -4.20 12.92
CA GLU A 16 5.91 -2.96 13.58
C GLU A 16 5.23 -1.96 12.63
N LYS A 17 5.46 -2.09 11.31
CA LYS A 17 4.85 -1.24 10.29
C LYS A 17 3.38 -1.57 10.03
N TRP A 18 2.87 -2.68 10.55
CA TRP A 18 1.44 -2.98 10.50
C TRP A 18 0.58 -1.92 11.18
N VAL A 19 1.10 -1.27 12.24
CA VAL A 19 0.39 -0.17 12.92
C VAL A 19 0.09 0.96 11.94
N GLU A 20 1.04 1.28 11.08
CA GLU A 20 0.87 2.32 10.07
C GLU A 20 -0.06 1.88 8.95
N VAL A 21 0.04 0.62 8.50
CA VAL A 21 -0.88 0.06 7.50
C VAL A 21 -2.33 0.10 7.98
N GLU A 22 -2.60 -0.36 9.20
CA GLU A 22 -3.94 -0.33 9.80
C GLU A 22 -4.46 1.10 9.92
N ARG A 23 -3.61 2.05 10.33
CA ARG A 23 -3.98 3.47 10.42
C ARG A 23 -4.39 4.04 9.06
N LEU A 24 -3.67 3.68 8.00
CA LEU A 24 -3.91 4.17 6.64
C LEU A 24 -5.10 3.48 5.95
N SER A 25 -5.40 2.24 6.33
CA SER A 25 -6.47 1.43 5.74
C SER A 25 -7.81 1.51 6.49
N GLY A 26 -7.88 2.24 7.61
CA GLY A 26 -9.09 2.32 8.43
C GLY A 26 -9.27 1.16 9.41
N GLY A 27 -8.18 0.47 9.76
CA GLY A 27 -8.12 -0.63 10.73
C GLY A 27 -7.80 -1.99 10.11
N ASP A 28 -7.72 -2.07 8.79
CA ASP A 28 -7.52 -3.32 8.07
C ASP A 28 -6.05 -3.68 7.89
N LYS A 29 -5.68 -4.92 8.21
CA LYS A 29 -4.37 -5.47 7.83
C LYS A 29 -4.38 -5.87 6.35
N ILE A 30 -4.23 -4.89 5.47
CA ILE A 30 -4.28 -5.07 4.00
C ILE A 30 -3.01 -4.56 3.31
N THR A 31 -2.61 -5.25 2.25
CA THR A 31 -1.46 -4.87 1.41
C THR A 31 -1.78 -5.14 -0.07
N PRO A 32 -1.19 -4.40 -1.03
CA PRO A 32 -0.27 -3.28 -0.81
C PRO A 32 -1.01 -1.97 -0.47
N VAL A 33 -0.37 -1.11 0.31
CA VAL A 33 -0.81 0.28 0.57
C VAL A 33 0.28 1.20 0.02
N MET A 34 -0.12 2.11 -0.86
CA MET A 34 0.77 3.13 -1.42
C MET A 34 0.40 4.49 -0.82
N VAL A 35 1.43 5.27 -0.49
CA VAL A 35 1.27 6.66 -0.09
C VAL A 35 2.05 7.50 -1.09
N THR A 36 1.38 8.42 -1.76
CA THR A 36 2.00 9.31 -2.74
C THR A 36 2.81 10.40 -2.03
N ALA A 37 3.65 11.13 -2.77
CA ALA A 37 4.42 12.24 -2.21
C ALA A 37 3.53 13.39 -1.68
N SER A 38 2.28 13.50 -2.15
CA SER A 38 1.28 14.46 -1.63
C SER A 38 0.58 13.97 -0.36
N GLY A 39 0.85 12.74 0.08
CA GLY A 39 0.22 12.13 1.26
C GLY A 39 -1.12 11.46 0.98
N GLU A 40 -1.50 11.31 -0.30
CA GLU A 40 -2.70 10.55 -0.67
C GLU A 40 -2.43 9.05 -0.48
N VAL A 41 -3.44 8.35 0.04
CA VAL A 41 -3.36 6.92 0.34
C VAL A 41 -4.15 6.15 -0.70
N GLU A 42 -3.48 5.22 -1.37
CA GLU A 42 -4.09 4.27 -2.28
C GLU A 42 -3.95 2.86 -1.70
N ILE A 43 -5.09 2.22 -1.44
CA ILE A 43 -5.12 0.81 -1.03
C ILE A 43 -5.19 -0.01 -2.30
N GLY A 44 -4.14 -0.79 -2.57
CA GLY A 44 -4.01 -1.62 -3.77
C GLY A 44 -4.91 -2.85 -3.79
N TYR A 45 -6.04 -2.83 -3.08
CA TYR A 45 -7.12 -3.81 -3.23
C TYR A 45 -7.82 -3.56 -4.57
N LYS A 46 -7.11 -3.86 -5.65
CA LYS A 46 -7.48 -4.13 -7.05
C LYS A 46 -6.16 -4.16 -7.81
N GLY A 47 -5.38 -5.23 -7.60
CA GLY A 47 -4.22 -5.52 -8.44
C GLY A 47 -4.61 -5.44 -9.92
N ILE A 48 -3.66 -5.03 -10.75
CA ILE A 48 -3.76 -5.07 -12.22
C ILE A 48 -4.26 -6.47 -12.60
N GLY A 49 -5.56 -6.62 -12.87
CA GLY A 49 -6.21 -7.94 -12.96
C GLY A 49 -7.71 -8.03 -12.62
N CYS A 50 -8.34 -7.00 -12.04
CA CYS A 50 -9.82 -6.99 -11.95
C CYS A 50 -10.42 -6.14 -13.06
N ASN A 51 -10.55 -6.75 -14.24
CA ASN A 51 -11.50 -6.31 -15.26
C ASN A 51 -12.91 -6.53 -14.67
N TYR A 52 -13.66 -5.47 -14.43
CA TYR A 52 -15.11 -5.62 -14.24
C TYR A 52 -15.71 -5.91 -15.62
N GLY A 53 -15.85 -7.20 -15.93
CA GLY A 53 -16.73 -7.71 -16.97
C GLY A 53 -18.02 -8.23 -16.38
#